data_AF-A0AAU9UXI4-F1
#
_entry.id   AF-A0AAU9UXI4-F1
#
_cell.length_a   1.000
_cell.length_b   1.000
_cell.length_c   1.000
_cell.angle_alpha   90.00
_cell.angle_beta   90.00
_cell.angle_gamma   90.00
#
_symmetry.space_group_name_H-M   'P 1'
#
loop_
_entity.id
_entity.type
_entity.pdbx_description
1 polymer ?
#
loop_
_entity_poly.entity_id
_entity_poly.type
_entity_poly.pdbx_seq_one_letter_code
_entity_poly.pdbx_strand_id
1 'polypeptide(L)'
;MPVFLTKKERKKLRRQSRREAWKEEQEKVRLGLEAPPEPKLRISNLMRALGTEAVQDPTAIEAKVREQIAKRQKTHLDANKARALTKDQKREKIDRKIREDTSMSVHVAVYRVKDLFECASAKFKVEVNAQQLHMTGVVLLHRGCCVVVVEGGPKQHAKYKRLMLHRIKWEEELVKDADGQQTGNSCSLVWEGAVAKRAFGDIKFKVMPTEKQARELFQKHGVEHYWDLAYSGAVLGTGTEEP
;
A
#
# COMPACT_ATOMS: atom_id res chain seq x y z
N MET A 1 -19.66 1.37 10.25
CA MET A 1 -19.91 1.83 8.86
C MET A 1 -19.35 3.23 8.67
N PRO A 2 -18.65 3.53 7.55
CA PRO A 2 -18.20 4.88 7.25
C PRO A 2 -19.40 5.82 6.99
N VAL A 3 -19.34 7.04 7.54
CA VAL A 3 -20.38 8.06 7.38
C VAL A 3 -20.12 8.85 6.10
N PHE A 4 -21.07 8.85 5.17
CA PHE A 4 -20.99 9.63 3.95
C PHE A 4 -21.92 10.84 4.02
N LEU A 5 -21.41 12.00 3.60
CA LEU A 5 -22.14 13.26 3.60
C LEU A 5 -22.36 13.73 2.17
N THR A 6 -23.55 14.25 1.90
CA THR A 6 -23.85 14.93 0.64
C THR A 6 -22.98 16.18 0.46
N LYS A 7 -22.88 16.68 -0.79
CA LYS A 7 -22.13 17.93 -1.06
C LYS A 7 -22.72 19.12 -0.29
N LYS A 8 -24.04 19.17 -0.10
CA LYS A 8 -24.74 20.23 0.63
C LYS A 8 -24.38 20.21 2.11
N GLU A 9 -24.36 19.04 2.73
CA GLU A 9 -23.99 18.86 4.15
C GLU A 9 -22.52 19.20 4.38
N ARG A 10 -21.60 18.72 3.51
CA ARG A 10 -20.18 19.10 3.58
C ARG A 10 -19.98 20.61 3.50
N LYS A 11 -20.74 21.31 2.65
CA LYS A 11 -20.71 22.78 2.54
C LYS A 11 -21.33 23.47 3.76
N LYS A 12 -22.37 22.88 4.40
CA LYS A 12 -22.96 23.39 5.64
C LYS A 12 -21.96 23.26 6.80
N LEU A 13 -21.42 22.06 7.01
CA LEU A 13 -20.43 21.77 8.05
C LEU A 13 -19.20 22.69 7.94
N ARG A 14 -18.58 22.78 6.75
CA ARG A 14 -17.44 23.67 6.51
C ARG A 14 -17.76 25.15 6.82
N ARG A 15 -18.98 25.62 6.55
CA ARG A 15 -19.39 27.01 6.84
C ARG A 15 -19.58 27.23 8.35
N GLN A 16 -20.16 26.27 9.05
CA GLN A 16 -20.33 26.32 10.51
C GLN A 16 -18.98 26.30 11.21
N SER A 17 -18.09 25.34 10.91
CA SER A 17 -16.75 25.27 11.52
C SER A 17 -15.90 26.51 11.25
N ARG A 18 -16.02 27.12 10.05
CA ARG A 18 -15.34 28.40 9.77
C ARG A 18 -15.91 29.57 10.54
N ARG A 19 -17.22 29.61 10.74
CA ARG A 19 -17.89 30.67 11.50
C ARG A 19 -17.53 30.56 12.98
N GLU A 20 -17.49 29.35 13.53
CA GLU A 20 -17.09 29.06 14.91
C GLU A 20 -15.62 29.46 15.13
N ALA A 21 -14.71 29.01 14.28
CA ALA A 21 -13.29 29.39 14.38
C ALA A 21 -13.08 30.91 14.31
N TRP A 22 -13.83 31.61 13.44
CA TRP A 22 -13.74 33.07 13.33
C TRP A 22 -14.33 33.78 14.55
N LYS A 23 -15.43 33.28 15.13
CA LYS A 23 -15.98 33.79 16.39
C LYS A 23 -14.98 33.64 17.53
N GLU A 24 -14.34 32.47 17.63
CA GLU A 24 -13.32 32.19 18.65
C GLU A 24 -12.13 33.16 18.54
N GLU A 25 -11.63 33.40 17.33
CA GLU A 25 -10.55 34.37 17.07
C GLU A 25 -10.97 35.79 17.45
N GLN A 26 -12.19 36.21 17.08
CA GLN A 26 -12.73 37.52 17.48
C GLN A 26 -12.91 37.66 18.99
N GLU A 27 -13.32 36.60 19.67
CA GLU A 27 -13.46 36.58 21.13
C GLU A 27 -12.09 36.71 21.81
N LYS A 28 -11.06 36.02 21.31
CA LYS A 28 -9.67 36.18 21.81
C LYS A 28 -9.17 37.61 21.65
N VAL A 29 -9.44 38.25 20.52
CA VAL A 29 -9.09 39.66 20.29
C VAL A 29 -9.88 40.58 21.22
N ARG A 30 -11.19 40.32 21.41
CA ARG A 30 -12.04 41.11 22.32
C ARG A 30 -11.59 41.01 23.77
N LEU A 31 -11.12 39.83 24.20
CA LEU A 31 -10.55 39.60 25.53
C LEU A 31 -9.12 40.14 25.68
N GLY A 32 -8.50 40.61 24.59
CA GLY A 32 -7.13 41.15 24.60
C GLY A 32 -6.03 40.10 24.68
N LEU A 33 -6.35 38.82 24.46
CA LEU A 33 -5.37 37.71 24.44
C LEU A 33 -4.54 37.71 23.15
N GLU A 34 -5.12 38.16 22.04
CA GLU A 34 -4.47 38.27 20.74
C GLU A 34 -4.63 39.69 20.20
N ALA A 35 -3.58 40.24 19.61
CA ALA A 35 -3.66 41.54 18.94
C ALA A 35 -4.48 41.41 17.65
N PRO A 36 -5.23 42.45 17.25
CA PRO A 36 -5.91 42.47 15.95
C PRO A 36 -4.92 42.22 14.81
N PRO A 37 -5.27 41.38 13.81
CA PRO A 37 -4.37 41.08 12.71
C PRO A 37 -4.10 42.32 11.85
N GLU A 38 -2.84 42.55 11.50
CA GLU A 38 -2.42 43.65 10.62
C GLU A 38 -3.08 43.58 9.23
N PRO A 39 -3.33 44.73 8.59
CA PRO A 39 -3.94 44.78 7.26
C PRO A 39 -3.06 44.08 6.22
N LYS A 40 -3.70 43.32 5.34
CA LYS A 40 -3.02 42.52 4.32
C LYS A 40 -2.48 43.38 3.18
N LEU A 41 -1.25 43.88 3.29
CA LEU A 41 -0.60 44.61 2.20
C LEU A 41 -0.14 43.65 1.08
N ARG A 42 -0.20 44.14 -0.17
CA ARG A 42 0.36 43.51 -1.38
C ARG A 42 1.03 44.62 -2.18
N ILE A 43 2.04 44.30 -2.99
CA ILE A 43 2.69 45.28 -3.89
C ILE A 43 1.62 45.96 -4.77
N SER A 44 0.66 45.20 -5.30
CA SER A 44 -0.46 45.73 -6.09
C SER A 44 -1.38 46.70 -5.33
N ASN A 45 -1.49 46.56 -4.01
CA ASN A 45 -2.42 47.32 -3.18
C ASN A 45 -1.71 48.41 -2.38
N LEU A 46 -0.40 48.57 -2.57
CA LEU A 46 0.47 49.38 -1.72
C LEU A 46 0.09 50.85 -1.75
N MET A 47 0.05 51.42 -2.96
CA MET A 47 -0.26 52.83 -3.18
C MET A 47 -1.69 53.19 -2.74
N ARG A 48 -2.63 52.24 -2.86
CA ARG A 48 -4.01 52.44 -2.42
C ARG A 48 -4.17 52.37 -0.91
N ALA A 49 -3.38 51.53 -0.23
CA ALA A 49 -3.53 51.28 1.21
C ALA A 49 -2.78 52.30 2.08
N LEU A 50 -1.62 52.79 1.63
CA LEU A 50 -0.74 53.66 2.41
C LEU A 50 -0.63 55.09 1.86
N GLY A 51 -1.24 55.39 0.70
CA GLY A 51 -1.51 56.73 0.20
C GLY A 51 -0.38 57.74 0.37
N THR A 52 -0.47 58.58 1.41
CA THR A 52 0.48 59.65 1.74
C THR A 52 1.80 59.15 2.33
N GLU A 53 1.80 58.05 3.08
CA GLU A 53 3.00 57.47 3.70
C GLU A 53 3.88 56.73 2.68
N ALA A 54 3.28 56.14 1.65
CA ALA A 54 4.00 55.43 0.60
C ALA A 54 4.78 56.37 -0.34
N VAL A 55 4.39 57.64 -0.44
CA VAL A 55 5.05 58.66 -1.29
C VAL A 55 6.30 59.22 -0.60
N GLN A 56 6.32 59.26 0.73
CA GLN A 56 7.44 59.80 1.50
C GLN A 56 8.68 58.88 1.42
N ASP A 57 8.51 57.58 1.64
CA ASP A 57 9.62 56.60 1.62
C ASP A 57 9.22 55.32 0.85
N PRO A 58 9.22 55.33 -0.50
CA PRO A 58 8.73 54.21 -1.30
C PRO A 58 9.52 52.92 -1.08
N THR A 59 10.85 53.02 -0.94
CA THR A 59 11.74 51.85 -0.77
C THR A 59 11.55 51.16 0.58
N ALA A 60 11.40 51.94 1.66
CA ALA A 60 11.22 51.39 3.01
C ALA A 60 9.86 50.69 3.14
N ILE A 61 8.82 51.30 2.58
CA ILE A 61 7.47 50.74 2.55
C ILE A 61 7.40 49.48 1.68
N GLU A 62 8.07 49.47 0.52
CA GLU A 62 8.19 48.27 -0.31
C GLU A 62 8.91 47.13 0.44
N ALA A 63 10.02 47.42 1.12
CA ALA A 63 10.78 46.45 1.90
C ALA A 63 9.90 45.80 2.99
N LYS A 64 9.13 46.61 3.75
CA LYS A 64 8.17 46.11 4.75
C LYS A 64 7.10 45.21 4.13
N VAL A 65 6.58 45.56 2.95
CA VAL A 65 5.57 44.73 2.27
C VAL A 65 6.15 43.43 1.74
N ARG A 66 7.37 43.45 1.19
CA ARG A 66 8.11 42.24 0.81
C ARG A 66 8.36 41.35 2.02
N GLU A 67 8.73 41.92 3.15
CA GLU A 67 8.88 41.20 4.42
C GLU A 67 7.56 40.57 4.88
N GLN A 68 6.44 41.31 4.85
CA GLN A 68 5.12 40.74 5.15
C GLN A 68 4.70 39.63 4.17
N ILE A 69 5.02 39.76 2.87
CA ILE A 69 4.81 38.68 1.88
C ILE A 69 5.66 37.46 2.25
N ALA A 70 6.95 37.66 2.51
CA ALA A 70 7.89 36.60 2.87
C ALA A 70 7.49 35.92 4.18
N LYS A 71 7.08 36.67 5.21
CA LYS A 71 6.57 36.16 6.49
C LYS A 71 5.32 35.30 6.26
N ARG A 72 4.35 35.77 5.48
CA ARG A 72 3.15 34.97 5.15
C ARG A 72 3.50 33.68 4.41
N GLN A 73 4.40 33.75 3.42
CA GLN A 73 4.85 32.59 2.68
C GLN A 73 5.57 31.60 3.60
N LYS A 74 6.46 32.10 4.47
CA LYS A 74 7.18 31.32 5.47
C LYS A 74 6.20 30.63 6.43
N THR A 75 5.28 31.36 7.05
CA THR A 75 4.25 30.80 7.95
C THR A 75 3.42 29.72 7.24
N HIS A 76 3.04 29.93 5.97
CA HIS A 76 2.32 28.91 5.19
C HIS A 76 3.17 27.65 4.96
N LEU A 77 4.44 27.81 4.58
CA LEU A 77 5.35 26.69 4.37
C LEU A 77 5.65 25.96 5.67
N ASP A 78 5.87 26.68 6.77
CA ASP A 78 6.14 26.12 8.08
C ASP A 78 4.92 25.37 8.62
N ALA A 79 3.71 25.91 8.45
CA ALA A 79 2.47 25.20 8.77
C ALA A 79 2.25 23.94 7.89
N ASN A 80 2.71 23.95 6.63
CA ASN A 80 2.67 22.77 5.77
C ASN A 80 3.71 21.74 6.19
N LYS A 81 4.92 22.17 6.54
CA LYS A 81 5.99 21.31 7.06
C LYS A 81 5.60 20.68 8.39
N ALA A 82 5.00 21.44 9.31
CA ALA A 82 4.52 20.94 10.59
C ALA A 82 3.40 19.89 10.44
N ARG A 83 2.55 20.03 9.42
CA ARG A 83 1.50 19.04 9.09
C ARG A 83 2.00 17.88 8.23
N ALA A 84 3.17 17.99 7.62
CA ALA A 84 3.71 16.95 6.76
C ALA A 84 4.13 15.76 7.63
N LEU A 85 3.53 14.59 7.35
CA LEU A 85 3.94 13.35 7.99
C LEU A 85 5.43 13.10 7.75
N THR A 86 6.15 12.70 8.79
CA THR A 86 7.52 12.23 8.66
C THR A 86 7.58 10.98 7.78
N LYS A 87 8.77 10.61 7.30
CA LYS A 87 8.93 9.41 6.45
C LYS A 87 8.40 8.16 7.16
N ASP A 88 8.66 8.03 8.47
CA ASP A 88 8.23 6.88 9.26
C ASP A 88 6.71 6.90 9.51
N GLN A 89 6.13 8.06 9.81
CA GLN A 89 4.67 8.19 9.93
C GLN A 89 3.94 7.87 8.62
N LYS A 90 4.55 8.20 7.46
CA LYS A 90 4.01 7.81 6.16
C LYS A 90 4.04 6.30 5.96
N ARG A 91 5.16 5.64 6.32
CA ARG A 91 5.29 4.18 6.27
C ARG A 91 4.26 3.51 7.16
N GLU A 92 4.16 3.91 8.42
CA GLU A 92 3.18 3.37 9.36
C GLU A 92 1.73 3.57 8.89
N LYS A 93 1.41 4.72 8.29
CA LYS A 93 0.08 4.96 7.72
C LYS A 93 -0.22 4.04 6.52
N ILE A 94 0.78 3.70 5.71
CA ILE A 94 0.66 2.75 4.61
C ILE A 94 0.53 1.33 5.17
N ASP A 95 1.38 0.96 6.12
CA ASP A 95 1.38 -0.36 6.76
C ASP A 95 0.06 -0.61 7.46
N ARG A 96 -0.48 0.36 8.21
CA ARG A 96 -1.82 0.27 8.82
C ARG A 96 -2.94 0.13 7.79
N LYS A 97 -2.77 0.68 6.59
CA LYS A 97 -3.75 0.52 5.50
C LYS A 97 -3.68 -0.86 4.85
N ILE A 98 -2.49 -1.46 4.81
CA ILE A 98 -2.24 -2.78 4.22
C ILE A 98 -2.53 -3.91 5.21
N ARG A 99 -2.22 -3.69 6.49
CA ARG A 99 -2.55 -4.58 7.61
C ARG A 99 -4.06 -4.53 7.82
N GLU A 100 -4.76 -5.36 7.06
CA GLU A 100 -6.19 -5.57 7.21
C GLU A 100 -6.48 -6.46 8.41
N ASP A 101 -7.57 -6.16 9.10
CA ASP A 101 -8.07 -7.04 10.13
C ASP A 101 -8.57 -8.34 9.48
N THR A 102 -7.81 -9.42 9.72
CA THR A 102 -8.12 -10.76 9.21
C THR A 102 -8.95 -11.55 10.22
N SER A 103 -9.57 -10.87 11.20
CA SER A 103 -10.35 -11.46 12.30
C SER A 103 -11.57 -12.26 11.84
N MET A 104 -12.25 -11.82 10.78
CA MET A 104 -13.46 -12.48 10.29
C MET A 104 -13.17 -13.69 9.40
N SER A 105 -12.27 -13.52 8.44
CA SER A 105 -11.87 -14.57 7.50
C SER A 105 -10.55 -14.24 6.85
N VAL A 106 -9.75 -15.26 6.57
CA VAL A 106 -8.46 -15.19 5.90
C VAL A 106 -8.64 -15.67 4.48
N HIS A 107 -8.30 -14.82 3.51
CA HIS A 107 -8.24 -15.27 2.12
C HIS A 107 -6.95 -16.04 1.91
N VAL A 108 -7.02 -17.12 1.16
CA VAL A 108 -5.90 -17.99 0.83
C VAL A 108 -5.87 -18.18 -0.67
N ALA A 109 -4.67 -18.14 -1.24
CA ALA A 109 -4.43 -18.42 -2.64
C ALA A 109 -3.26 -19.39 -2.77
N VAL A 110 -3.45 -20.41 -3.60
CA VAL A 110 -2.47 -21.45 -3.90
C VAL A 110 -2.06 -21.29 -5.37
N TYR A 111 -0.79 -20.98 -5.58
CA TYR A 111 -0.20 -20.89 -6.91
C TYR A 111 0.71 -22.09 -7.15
N ARG A 112 0.72 -22.54 -8.40
CA ARG A 112 1.64 -23.55 -8.89
C ARG A 112 2.59 -22.91 -9.90
N VAL A 113 3.89 -23.14 -9.72
CA VAL A 113 4.96 -22.72 -10.62
C VAL A 113 5.72 -23.96 -11.05
N LYS A 114 6.09 -24.09 -12.32
CA LYS A 114 6.84 -25.27 -12.81
C LYS A 114 8.20 -25.36 -12.13
N ASP A 115 9.01 -24.32 -12.27
CA ASP A 115 10.28 -24.21 -11.56
C ASP A 115 10.43 -22.85 -10.88
N LEU A 116 10.93 -22.87 -9.65
CA LEU A 116 11.29 -21.67 -8.92
C LEU A 116 12.68 -21.82 -8.32
N PHE A 117 13.48 -22.84 -8.66
CA PHE A 117 14.80 -23.07 -8.09
C PHE A 117 15.87 -22.14 -8.67
N GLU A 118 15.87 -21.89 -9.97
CA GLU A 118 16.97 -21.19 -10.62
C GLU A 118 16.78 -19.66 -10.64
N CYS A 119 15.52 -19.19 -10.63
CA CYS A 119 15.22 -17.77 -10.66
C CYS A 119 15.35 -17.07 -9.30
N ALA A 120 16.55 -16.56 -9.00
CA ALA A 120 16.77 -15.73 -7.81
C ALA A 120 15.88 -14.46 -7.77
N SER A 121 15.64 -13.84 -8.94
CA SER A 121 14.83 -12.62 -9.05
C SER A 121 13.35 -12.86 -8.71
N ALA A 122 12.77 -13.95 -9.22
CA ALA A 122 11.39 -14.33 -8.93
C ALA A 122 11.24 -14.77 -7.47
N LYS A 123 12.15 -15.59 -6.94
CA LYS A 123 12.17 -15.94 -5.51
C LYS A 123 12.14 -14.71 -4.62
N PHE A 124 13.05 -13.75 -4.86
CA PHE A 124 13.11 -12.51 -4.10
C PHE A 124 11.81 -11.71 -4.21
N LYS A 125 11.22 -11.60 -5.41
CA LYS A 125 9.94 -10.90 -5.60
C LYS A 125 8.81 -11.60 -4.83
N VAL A 126 8.70 -12.92 -4.92
CA VAL A 126 7.69 -13.76 -4.25
C VAL A 126 7.76 -13.54 -2.73
N GLU A 127 8.97 -13.59 -2.15
CA GLU A 127 9.20 -13.44 -0.73
C GLU A 127 8.95 -12.01 -0.23
N VAL A 128 9.65 -11.04 -0.82
CA VAL A 128 9.65 -9.67 -0.32
C VAL A 128 8.29 -9.01 -0.50
N ASN A 129 7.57 -9.30 -1.59
CA ASN A 129 6.22 -8.74 -1.75
C ASN A 129 5.23 -9.36 -0.77
N ALA A 130 5.37 -10.65 -0.42
CA ALA A 130 4.54 -11.26 0.61
C ALA A 130 4.81 -10.63 1.99
N GLN A 131 6.10 -10.44 2.34
CA GLN A 131 6.50 -9.77 3.58
C GLN A 131 6.02 -8.31 3.65
N GLN A 132 6.22 -7.54 2.58
CA GLN A 132 5.77 -6.13 2.48
C GLN A 132 4.24 -6.00 2.55
N LEU A 133 3.51 -7.02 2.10
CA LEU A 133 2.06 -7.06 2.18
C LEU A 133 1.54 -7.64 3.50
N HIS A 134 2.42 -8.02 4.43
CA HIS A 134 2.06 -8.71 5.68
C HIS A 134 1.22 -9.97 5.43
N MET A 135 1.57 -10.71 4.38
CA MET A 135 0.98 -12.00 4.08
C MET A 135 1.77 -13.11 4.78
N THR A 136 1.05 -14.15 5.20
CA THR A 136 1.63 -15.38 5.76
C THR A 136 1.60 -16.47 4.69
N GLY A 137 2.35 -17.54 4.87
CA GLY A 137 2.34 -18.63 3.88
C GLY A 137 3.58 -19.49 3.87
N VAL A 138 3.71 -20.28 2.81
CA VAL A 138 4.87 -21.14 2.56
C VAL A 138 5.13 -21.25 1.06
N VAL A 139 6.41 -21.28 0.69
CA VAL A 139 6.84 -21.62 -0.65
C VAL A 139 7.54 -22.97 -0.58
N LEU A 140 6.92 -23.97 -1.19
CA LEU A 140 7.48 -25.30 -1.32
C LEU A 140 8.18 -25.44 -2.67
N LEU A 141 9.46 -25.77 -2.63
CA LEU A 141 10.28 -26.03 -3.81
C LEU A 141 10.42 -27.55 -3.98
N HIS A 142 9.91 -28.07 -5.10
CA HIS A 142 9.98 -29.48 -5.46
C HIS A 142 10.26 -29.62 -6.97
N ARG A 143 11.01 -30.66 -7.36
CA ARG A 143 11.57 -30.80 -8.72
C ARG A 143 10.54 -30.87 -9.85
N GLY A 144 9.33 -31.36 -9.57
CA GLY A 144 8.26 -31.42 -10.58
C GLY A 144 7.21 -30.32 -10.47
N CYS A 145 7.12 -29.61 -9.34
CA CYS A 145 6.05 -28.64 -9.10
C CYS A 145 6.36 -27.79 -7.86
N CYS A 146 6.61 -26.50 -8.02
CA CYS A 146 6.72 -25.56 -6.91
C CYS A 146 5.33 -25.04 -6.51
N VAL A 147 5.04 -25.04 -5.21
CA VAL A 147 3.74 -24.60 -4.67
C VAL A 147 3.94 -23.40 -3.76
N VAL A 148 3.25 -22.30 -4.08
CA VAL A 148 3.26 -21.07 -3.29
C VAL A 148 1.88 -20.91 -2.66
N VAL A 149 1.81 -21.06 -1.34
CA VAL A 149 0.59 -20.80 -0.57
C VAL A 149 0.75 -19.48 0.15
N VAL A 150 -0.19 -18.56 -0.06
CA VAL A 150 -0.22 -17.26 0.60
C VAL A 150 -1.58 -17.03 1.25
N GLU A 151 -1.54 -16.44 2.44
CA GLU A 151 -2.69 -16.19 3.30
C GLU A 151 -2.70 -14.72 3.71
N GLY A 152 -3.84 -14.06 3.61
CA GLY A 152 -3.92 -12.61 3.78
C GLY A 152 -5.33 -12.05 3.64
N GLY A 153 -5.40 -10.73 3.63
CA GLY A 153 -6.62 -9.98 3.31
C GLY A 153 -6.86 -9.90 1.80
N PRO A 154 -8.10 -9.64 1.36
CA PRO A 154 -8.47 -9.58 -0.05
C PRO A 154 -7.70 -8.48 -0.82
N LYS A 155 -7.37 -7.35 -0.19
CA LYS A 155 -6.56 -6.30 -0.85
C LYS A 155 -5.10 -6.72 -1.05
N GLN A 156 -4.57 -7.52 -0.14
CA GLN A 156 -3.22 -8.07 -0.24
C GLN A 156 -3.18 -9.08 -1.40
N HIS A 157 -4.16 -9.97 -1.47
CA HIS A 157 -4.32 -10.94 -2.57
C HIS A 157 -4.48 -10.29 -3.94
N ALA A 158 -5.28 -9.22 -4.08
CA ALA A 158 -5.41 -8.52 -5.36
C ALA A 158 -4.07 -8.00 -5.89
N LYS A 159 -3.17 -7.53 -4.99
CA LYS A 159 -1.82 -7.10 -5.37
C LYS A 159 -0.90 -8.28 -5.67
N TYR A 160 -0.96 -9.34 -4.86
CA TYR A 160 -0.11 -10.51 -4.99
C TYR A 160 -0.46 -11.34 -6.23
N LYS A 161 -1.75 -11.52 -6.52
CA LYS A 161 -2.25 -12.16 -7.75
C LYS A 161 -1.75 -11.44 -8.99
N ARG A 162 -1.81 -10.11 -9.01
CA ARG A 162 -1.24 -9.31 -10.11
C ARG A 162 0.28 -9.43 -10.21
N LEU A 163 0.98 -9.58 -9.07
CA LEU A 163 2.42 -9.87 -9.08
C LEU A 163 2.69 -11.22 -9.75
N MET A 164 2.06 -12.29 -9.26
CA MET A 164 2.30 -13.66 -9.69
C MET A 164 1.88 -13.92 -11.13
N LEU A 165 0.73 -13.41 -11.58
CA LEU A 165 0.19 -13.76 -12.89
C LEU A 165 0.56 -12.78 -14.02
N HIS A 166 0.91 -11.53 -13.70
CA HIS A 166 1.09 -10.49 -14.73
C HIS A 166 2.39 -9.71 -14.67
N ARG A 167 3.00 -9.53 -13.48
CA ARG A 167 4.22 -8.71 -13.35
C ARG A 167 5.49 -9.54 -13.41
N ILE A 168 5.46 -10.76 -12.89
CA ILE A 168 6.56 -11.71 -13.07
C ILE A 168 6.33 -12.38 -14.42
N LYS A 169 7.30 -12.24 -15.31
CA LYS A 169 7.29 -12.90 -16.61
C LYS A 169 7.97 -14.25 -16.46
N TRP A 170 7.18 -15.29 -16.27
CA TRP A 170 7.70 -16.64 -16.07
C TRP A 170 8.25 -17.22 -17.37
N GLU A 171 7.62 -16.92 -18.51
CA GLU A 171 7.96 -17.46 -19.82
C GLU A 171 9.38 -17.11 -20.31
N GLU A 172 10.01 -16.07 -19.76
CA GLU A 172 11.38 -15.68 -20.11
C GLU A 172 12.42 -16.74 -19.66
N GLU A 173 12.02 -17.69 -18.82
CA GLU A 173 12.88 -18.75 -18.30
C GLU A 173 12.53 -20.11 -18.91
N LEU A 174 13.56 -20.76 -19.46
CA LEU A 174 13.48 -22.11 -19.99
C LEU A 174 13.71 -23.10 -18.84
N VAL A 175 12.74 -23.96 -18.63
CA VAL A 175 12.77 -25.00 -17.58
C VAL A 175 12.83 -26.35 -18.26
N LYS A 176 13.62 -27.27 -17.70
CA LYS A 176 13.60 -28.67 -18.12
C LYS A 176 12.41 -29.35 -17.45
N ASP A 177 11.42 -29.76 -18.23
CA ASP A 177 10.34 -30.61 -17.74
C ASP A 177 10.87 -32.01 -17.35
N ALA A 178 10.04 -32.81 -16.68
CA ALA A 178 10.41 -34.15 -16.22
C ALA A 178 10.92 -35.08 -17.34
N ASP A 179 10.49 -34.83 -18.59
CA ASP A 179 10.89 -35.57 -19.80
C ASP A 179 12.14 -34.99 -20.49
N GLY A 180 12.78 -33.97 -19.89
CA GLY A 180 14.01 -33.36 -20.41
C GLY A 180 13.82 -32.34 -21.54
N GLN A 181 12.57 -32.04 -21.92
CA GLN A 181 12.25 -30.98 -22.88
C GLN A 181 12.30 -29.59 -22.22
N GLN A 182 12.81 -28.60 -22.96
CA GLN A 182 12.82 -27.21 -22.49
C GLN A 182 11.48 -26.56 -22.80
N THR A 183 10.70 -26.24 -21.77
CA THR A 183 9.47 -25.47 -21.90
C THR A 183 9.54 -24.18 -21.09
N GLY A 184 8.75 -23.19 -21.48
CA GLY A 184 8.65 -21.93 -20.74
C GLY A 184 8.10 -22.18 -19.34
N ASN A 185 8.72 -21.56 -18.34
CA ASN A 185 8.16 -21.56 -16.98
C ASN A 185 6.80 -20.85 -16.99
N SER A 186 5.87 -21.36 -16.18
CA SER A 186 4.54 -20.76 -16.05
C SER A 186 4.07 -20.82 -14.60
N CYS A 187 3.25 -19.83 -14.25
CA CYS A 187 2.58 -19.75 -12.96
C CYS A 187 1.07 -19.78 -13.17
N SER A 188 0.39 -20.68 -12.46
CA SER A 188 -1.06 -20.86 -12.51
C SER A 188 -1.65 -20.70 -11.11
N LEU A 189 -2.84 -20.11 -11.03
CA LEU A 189 -3.62 -20.07 -9.79
C LEU A 189 -4.42 -21.38 -9.70
N VAL A 190 -4.09 -22.21 -8.73
CA VAL A 190 -4.72 -23.52 -8.53
C VAL A 190 -6.02 -23.37 -7.74
N TRP A 191 -5.99 -22.56 -6.68
CA TRP A 191 -7.13 -22.36 -5.81
C TRP A 191 -7.10 -21.00 -5.13
N GLU A 192 -8.27 -20.41 -4.94
CA GLU A 192 -8.48 -19.16 -4.21
C GLU A 192 -9.77 -19.30 -3.38
N GLY A 193 -9.69 -18.98 -2.08
CA GLY A 193 -10.83 -19.13 -1.17
C GLY A 193 -10.65 -18.42 0.15
N ALA A 194 -11.66 -18.48 1.01
CA ALA A 194 -11.63 -17.94 2.35
C ALA A 194 -11.67 -19.05 3.40
N VAL A 195 -10.83 -18.93 4.43
CA VAL A 195 -10.63 -19.89 5.52
C VAL A 195 -10.75 -19.16 6.85
N ALA A 196 -11.15 -19.86 7.91
CA ALA A 196 -11.39 -19.26 9.22
C ALA A 196 -10.12 -18.73 9.91
N LYS A 197 -8.97 -19.39 9.74
CA LYS A 197 -7.71 -19.08 10.43
C LYS A 197 -6.50 -19.24 9.50
N ARG A 198 -5.42 -18.51 9.80
CA ARG A 198 -4.10 -18.68 9.14
C ARG A 198 -3.49 -20.01 9.58
N ALA A 199 -3.03 -20.81 8.63
CA ALA A 199 -2.33 -22.06 8.92
C ALA A 199 -0.81 -21.85 9.04
N PHE A 200 -0.28 -20.80 8.40
CA PHE A 200 1.16 -20.52 8.34
C PHE A 200 1.54 -19.22 9.06
N GLY A 201 2.82 -19.11 9.44
CA GLY A 201 3.44 -17.88 9.90
C GLY A 201 4.04 -17.08 8.74
N ASP A 202 5.12 -16.34 9.01
CA ASP A 202 5.86 -15.62 7.95
C ASP A 202 6.23 -16.54 6.79
N ILE A 203 6.24 -15.98 5.57
CA ILE A 203 6.54 -16.74 4.37
C ILE A 203 7.96 -17.31 4.43
N LYS A 204 8.08 -18.63 4.24
CA LYS A 204 9.37 -19.35 4.27
C LYS A 204 9.48 -20.27 3.07
N PHE A 205 10.69 -20.36 2.52
CA PHE A 205 11.03 -21.37 1.53
C PHE A 205 11.37 -22.69 2.22
N LYS A 206 10.78 -23.77 1.73
CA LYS A 206 11.13 -25.14 2.13
C LYS A 206 11.43 -25.95 0.88
N VAL A 207 12.60 -26.56 0.84
CA VAL A 207 13.00 -27.46 -0.26
C VAL A 207 12.70 -28.88 0.18
N MET A 208 11.85 -29.59 -0.57
CA MET A 208 11.49 -30.97 -0.28
C MET A 208 11.68 -31.83 -1.53
N PRO A 209 12.68 -32.73 -1.55
CA PRO A 209 12.93 -33.60 -2.70
C PRO A 209 11.84 -34.65 -2.93
N THR A 210 11.12 -35.05 -1.88
CA THR A 210 10.13 -36.13 -1.95
C THR A 210 8.72 -35.62 -1.68
N GLU A 211 7.75 -36.16 -2.40
CA GLU A 211 6.33 -35.84 -2.25
C GLU A 211 5.80 -36.16 -0.85
N LYS A 212 6.28 -37.25 -0.25
CA LYS A 212 5.89 -37.66 1.11
C LYS A 212 6.26 -36.57 2.13
N GLN A 213 7.47 -36.01 2.04
CA GLN A 213 7.92 -34.93 2.91
C GLN A 213 7.13 -33.63 2.66
N ALA A 214 6.85 -33.32 1.40
CA ALA A 214 6.01 -32.18 1.03
C ALA A 214 4.61 -32.30 1.64
N ARG A 215 3.94 -33.45 1.47
CA ARG A 215 2.61 -33.71 2.03
C ARG A 215 2.61 -33.68 3.56
N GLU A 216 3.61 -34.29 4.20
CA GLU A 216 3.76 -34.27 5.66
C GLU A 216 3.89 -32.85 6.23
N LEU A 217 4.58 -31.95 5.51
CA LEU A 217 4.66 -30.55 5.88
C LEU A 217 3.26 -29.90 5.87
N PHE A 218 2.49 -30.05 4.80
CA PHE A 218 1.15 -29.47 4.72
C PHE A 218 0.17 -30.12 5.72
N GLN A 219 0.33 -31.42 5.97
CA GLN A 219 -0.42 -32.15 6.99
C GLN A 219 -0.17 -31.63 8.41
N LYS A 220 1.08 -31.28 8.76
CA LYS A 220 1.40 -30.62 10.05
C LYS A 220 0.66 -29.30 10.25
N HIS A 221 0.27 -28.64 9.16
CA HIS A 221 -0.52 -27.40 9.18
C HIS A 221 -2.02 -27.64 8.91
N GLY A 222 -2.46 -28.89 8.76
CA GLY A 222 -3.87 -29.25 8.51
C GLY A 222 -4.40 -28.89 7.12
N VAL A 223 -3.50 -28.68 6.15
CA VAL A 223 -3.80 -28.17 4.80
C VAL A 223 -3.20 -29.03 3.69
N GLU A 224 -3.14 -30.34 3.90
CA GLU A 224 -2.65 -31.34 2.93
C GLU A 224 -3.32 -31.28 1.56
N HIS A 225 -4.61 -30.93 1.53
CA HIS A 225 -5.39 -30.78 0.31
C HIS A 225 -4.85 -29.72 -0.66
N TYR A 226 -4.13 -28.68 -0.18
CA TYR A 226 -3.49 -27.71 -1.07
C TYR A 226 -2.36 -28.32 -1.88
N TRP A 227 -1.57 -29.20 -1.25
CA TRP A 227 -0.52 -29.94 -1.94
C TRP A 227 -1.12 -30.96 -2.90
N ASP A 228 -2.07 -31.77 -2.42
CA ASP A 228 -2.67 -32.83 -3.23
C ASP A 228 -3.32 -32.25 -4.50
N LEU A 229 -4.02 -31.11 -4.40
CA LEU A 229 -4.64 -30.43 -5.54
C LEU A 229 -3.61 -29.83 -6.52
N ALA A 230 -2.56 -29.18 -6.01
CA ALA A 230 -1.53 -28.59 -6.86
C ALA A 230 -0.70 -29.66 -7.57
N TYR A 231 -0.38 -30.74 -6.86
CA TYR A 231 0.39 -31.86 -7.36
C TYR A 231 -0.42 -32.70 -8.36
N SER A 232 -1.68 -33.04 -8.07
CA SER A 232 -2.54 -33.75 -9.02
C SER A 232 -2.71 -32.96 -10.30
N GLY A 233 -2.90 -31.64 -10.21
CA GLY A 233 -2.98 -30.78 -11.38
C GLY A 233 -1.67 -30.75 -12.17
N ALA A 234 -0.50 -30.84 -11.52
CA ALA A 234 0.79 -30.87 -12.20
C ALA A 234 1.01 -32.17 -12.97
N VAL A 235 0.60 -33.30 -12.39
CA VAL A 235 0.70 -34.63 -13.02
C VAL A 235 -0.32 -34.80 -14.15
N LEU A 236 -1.55 -34.30 -13.97
CA LEU A 236 -2.62 -34.39 -14.96
C LEU A 236 -2.54 -33.30 -16.06
N GLY A 237 -1.91 -32.16 -15.77
CA GLY A 237 -1.79 -31.01 -16.68
C GLY A 237 -0.90 -31.23 -17.90
N THR A 238 -0.40 -32.45 -18.11
CA THR A 238 0.16 -32.91 -19.39
C THR A 238 -0.92 -33.34 -20.38
N GLY A 239 -2.20 -33.41 -19.96
CA GLY A 239 -3.35 -33.65 -20.82
C GLY A 239 -4.36 -32.50 -20.73
N THR A 240 -4.72 -31.96 -21.89
CA THR A 240 -5.87 -31.07 -22.13
C THR A 240 -5.81 -29.63 -21.58
N GLU A 241 -5.23 -28.74 -22.37
CA GLU A 241 -5.82 -27.42 -22.66
C GLU A 241 -5.72 -27.18 -24.18
N GLU A 242 -6.68 -27.73 -24.94
CA GLU A 242 -7.04 -27.19 -26.25
C GLU A 242 -8.36 -26.41 -26.11
N PRO A 243 -8.55 -25.34 -26.90
CA PRO A 243 -9.40 -24.19 -26.59
C PRO A 243 -10.91 -24.44 -26.49
#